data_AF-A0A7L2G0Y4-F1
#
_entry.id   AF-A0A7L2G0Y4-F1
#
_cell.length_a   1.000
_cell.length_b   1.000
_cell.length_c   1.000
_cell.angle_alpha   90.00
_cell.angle_beta   90.00
_cell.angle_gamma   90.00
#
_symmetry.space_group_name_H-M   'P 1'
#
loop_
_entity.id
_entity.type
_entity.pdbx_description
1 polymer ?
#
loop_
_entity_poly.entity_id
_entity_poly.type
_entity_poly.pdbx_seq_one_letter_code
_entity_poly.pdbx_strand_id
1 'polypeptide(L)'
;FSGPSSLGNIVEDVTHPCNPNPCAANQLCEVNRKGCQSGELCLPYLCVPGCKLGEASDFIVRQGTLIQVPSSAGDVGCYKICTCGHSGLLENCMEMRCIDLQKSCIVGGQRKSHGTSFNIDCNVCSCFAGNLICSTRQCLTEHSSEDERRKFTGLPCNCVDQFVPVCGQNGRTYPSACIARCVGLQDNQFEFGSCISKDPCNPNPCNKNQRCIPKKQVCLTSFGKFECSQHECVPRQLNCDQTRDPVCDTDNVEYSNLCTLYQKGKSLAYRGPCQPFCKSVEPVCGHNGETYSSVCAAYSDRVAVDYYGHCQAVGVLSDYGFHTECAFVKCPQLSATGCKPVVAPGACCPLCAGMLRILYDKDKLDTFARVTNKKPITVLDILEKIRLHVSVPQCDVFGYLSIESEIVILIIPVDQNPKPLQIEACNKEAEKIESLINSDSPTLASHVPLSALIASQVQVSFSISSPSVQVVPVLHSLFISLLFTLSGLIYYI
;
A
#
# COMPACT_ATOMS: atom_id res chain seq x y z
N PHE A 1 13.51 7.36 -7.38
CA PHE A 1 14.25 6.12 -7.61
C PHE A 1 15.71 6.45 -7.77
N SER A 2 16.48 6.38 -6.69
CA SER A 2 17.93 6.33 -6.80
C SER A 2 18.25 5.01 -7.49
N GLY A 3 18.96 5.03 -8.62
CA GLY A 3 19.57 3.82 -9.16
C GLY A 3 20.48 3.18 -8.10
N PRO A 4 20.81 1.89 -8.24
CA PRO A 4 21.71 1.21 -7.31
C PRO A 4 23.00 2.02 -7.19
N SER A 5 23.47 2.20 -5.96
CA SER A 5 24.78 2.77 -5.71
C SER A 5 25.81 1.92 -6.46
N SER A 6 26.70 2.54 -7.24
CA SER A 6 27.73 1.86 -8.03
C SER A 6 28.85 1.26 -7.17
N LEU A 7 28.62 1.03 -5.88
CA LEU A 7 29.49 0.18 -5.07
C LEU A 7 29.11 -1.27 -5.36
N GLY A 8 29.86 -1.87 -6.28
CA GLY A 8 30.07 -3.30 -6.28
C GLY A 8 30.72 -3.69 -4.95
N ASN A 9 29.89 -4.00 -3.96
CA ASN A 9 30.27 -4.76 -2.79
C ASN A 9 29.12 -5.68 -2.44
N ILE A 10 29.44 -6.96 -2.34
CA ILE A 10 28.60 -8.04 -1.86
C ILE A 10 28.19 -7.66 -0.43
N VAL A 11 27.02 -7.08 -0.23
CA VAL A 11 26.49 -6.85 1.12
C VAL A 11 25.56 -8.01 1.45
N GLU A 12 25.95 -8.80 2.44
CA GLU A 12 25.12 -9.85 3.06
C GLU A 12 24.05 -9.27 3.99
N ASP A 13 24.15 -7.97 4.31
CA ASP A 13 23.49 -7.38 5.47
C ASP A 13 22.22 -6.60 5.14
N VAL A 14 21.16 -6.93 5.88
CA VAL A 14 20.05 -6.02 6.17
C VAL A 14 20.59 -4.95 7.11
N THR A 15 20.32 -3.69 6.81
CA THR A 15 20.84 -2.57 7.61
C THR A 15 19.71 -1.88 8.36
N HIS A 16 20.00 -1.42 9.57
CA HIS A 16 19.07 -0.62 10.38
C HIS A 16 19.73 0.71 10.74
N PRO A 17 19.74 1.70 9.83
CA PRO A 17 20.46 2.97 10.02
C PRO A 17 20.03 3.76 11.26
N CYS A 18 18.84 3.50 11.77
CA CYS A 18 18.25 4.16 12.93
C CYS A 18 18.23 3.29 14.19
N ASN A 19 18.97 2.17 14.22
CA ASN A 19 19.08 1.32 15.39
C ASN A 19 20.55 0.89 15.64
N PRO A 20 21.20 1.40 16.72
CA PRO A 20 20.69 2.39 17.68
C PRO A 20 20.43 3.75 17.03
N ASN A 21 19.55 4.57 17.61
CA ASN A 21 19.20 5.89 17.06
C ASN A 21 20.42 6.84 17.05
N PRO A 22 20.91 7.30 15.88
CA PRO A 22 22.07 8.17 15.79
C PRO A 22 21.76 9.66 16.01
N CYS A 23 20.47 10.03 16.10
CA CYS A 23 20.03 11.41 16.16
C CYS A 23 19.89 11.93 17.59
N ALA A 24 19.88 13.26 17.73
CA ALA A 24 19.66 13.90 19.03
C ALA A 24 18.26 13.60 19.60
N ALA A 25 18.07 13.79 20.90
CA ALA A 25 16.83 13.48 21.61
C ALA A 25 15.57 14.28 21.15
N ASN A 26 15.74 15.33 20.35
CA ASN A 26 14.66 16.12 19.74
C ASN A 26 14.55 15.92 18.22
N GLN A 27 15.23 14.90 17.69
CA GLN A 27 15.27 14.58 16.27
C GLN A 27 14.76 13.16 16.03
N LEU A 28 14.05 12.99 14.92
CA LEU A 28 13.65 11.70 14.41
C LEU A 28 14.72 11.20 13.42
N CYS A 29 15.11 9.93 13.55
CA CYS A 29 15.93 9.28 12.54
C CYS A 29 15.05 8.73 11.42
N GLU A 30 15.29 9.17 10.20
CA GLU A 30 14.65 8.67 8.99
C GLU A 30 15.68 7.97 8.09
N VAL A 31 15.27 6.91 7.40
CA VAL A 31 16.13 6.27 6.39
C VAL A 31 16.37 7.22 5.23
N ASN A 32 17.63 7.41 4.83
CA ASN A 32 17.96 8.25 3.69
C ASN A 32 17.64 7.52 2.37
N ARG A 33 16.40 7.71 1.88
CA ARG A 33 15.93 7.12 0.62
C ARG A 33 16.12 8.04 -0.60
N LYS A 34 16.65 9.26 -0.41
CA LYS A 34 16.87 10.24 -1.48
C LYS A 34 18.21 10.06 -2.20
N GLY A 35 19.09 9.22 -1.65
CA GLY A 35 20.48 9.15 -2.09
C GLY A 35 21.23 10.41 -1.68
N CYS A 36 22.47 10.54 -2.16
CA CYS A 36 23.36 11.63 -1.78
C CYS A 36 23.92 12.32 -3.02
N GLN A 37 24.26 13.60 -2.87
CA GLN A 37 24.89 14.34 -3.95
C GLN A 37 26.36 13.93 -4.12
N SER A 38 26.86 14.03 -5.34
CA SER A 38 28.28 13.77 -5.62
C SER A 38 29.16 14.75 -4.82
N GLY A 39 29.97 14.22 -3.90
CA GLY A 39 30.89 15.02 -3.06
C GLY A 39 30.45 15.20 -1.60
N GLU A 40 29.23 14.77 -1.23
CA GLU A 40 28.79 14.77 0.17
C GLU A 40 29.01 13.42 0.86
N LEU A 41 29.25 13.44 2.18
CA LEU A 41 29.27 12.24 3.02
C LEU A 41 27.88 11.61 3.03
N CYS A 42 27.76 10.45 2.37
CA CYS A 42 26.47 9.79 2.20
C CYS A 42 26.10 8.95 3.42
N LEU A 43 25.39 9.57 4.37
CA LEU A 43 24.84 8.85 5.51
C LEU A 43 23.58 8.09 5.09
N PRO A 44 23.40 6.84 5.58
CA PRO A 44 22.21 6.02 5.28
C PRO A 44 20.96 6.48 6.05
N TYR A 45 21.07 7.54 6.87
CA TYR A 45 19.99 8.13 7.65
C TYR A 45 20.00 9.66 7.55
N LEU A 46 18.88 10.27 7.92
CA LEU A 46 18.66 11.70 8.05
C LEU A 46 18.10 11.98 9.45
N CYS A 47 18.66 12.96 10.16
CA CYS A 47 18.10 13.43 11.42
C CYS A 47 17.21 14.64 11.14
N VAL A 48 15.90 14.46 11.30
CA VAL A 48 14.92 15.53 11.07
C VAL A 48 14.39 16.06 12.41
N PRO A 49 14.23 17.38 12.55
CA PRO A 49 13.59 17.96 13.73
C PRO A 49 12.15 17.46 13.87
N GLY A 50 11.70 17.34 15.11
CA GLY A 50 10.35 16.91 15.42
C GLY A 50 9.81 17.50 16.72
N CYS A 51 8.52 17.24 16.98
CA CYS A 51 7.82 17.68 18.18
C CYS A 51 7.57 16.50 19.11
N LYS A 52 7.62 16.73 20.43
CA LYS A 52 7.14 15.72 21.39
C LYS A 52 5.61 15.77 21.48
N LEU A 53 4.98 14.60 21.59
CA LEU A 53 3.52 14.49 21.78
C LEU A 53 3.03 14.81 23.21
N GLY A 54 3.93 15.23 24.10
CA GLY A 54 3.63 15.65 25.46
C GLY A 54 4.89 15.65 26.32
N GLU A 55 4.81 16.21 27.54
CA GLU A 55 5.96 16.29 28.46
C GLU A 55 6.43 14.91 28.95
N ALA A 56 5.50 13.96 29.11
CA ALA A 56 5.76 12.60 29.57
C ALA A 56 5.96 11.59 28.43
N SER A 57 5.89 12.02 27.16
CA SER A 57 5.99 11.14 26.01
C SER A 57 7.34 11.33 25.30
N ASP A 58 8.08 10.24 25.14
CA ASP A 58 9.28 10.21 24.30
C ASP A 58 8.96 10.07 22.80
N PHE A 59 7.67 10.05 22.45
CA PHE A 59 7.25 9.96 21.06
C PHE A 59 7.44 11.28 20.33
N ILE A 60 8.28 11.23 19.29
CA ILE A 60 8.63 12.38 18.45
C ILE A 60 8.00 12.22 17.07
N VAL A 61 7.45 13.31 16.57
CA VAL A 61 6.78 13.39 15.28
C VAL A 61 7.49 14.38 14.37
N ARG A 62 7.56 14.05 13.08
CA ARG A 62 8.26 14.87 12.08
C ARG A 62 7.66 16.28 11.98
N GLN A 63 8.53 17.29 11.90
CA GLN A 63 8.12 18.66 11.64
C GLN A 63 7.25 18.81 10.37
N GLY A 64 6.23 19.66 10.46
CA GLY A 64 5.24 19.89 9.39
C GLY A 64 4.11 18.84 9.33
N THR A 65 4.15 17.81 10.18
CA THR A 65 3.13 16.76 10.22
C THR A 65 1.88 17.20 10.98
N LEU A 66 0.72 16.75 10.51
CA LEU A 66 -0.57 16.93 11.19
C LEU A 66 -0.88 15.74 12.08
N ILE A 67 -1.29 16.03 13.31
CA ILE A 67 -1.31 15.04 14.39
C ILE A 67 -2.56 15.23 15.23
N GLN A 68 -3.25 14.13 15.46
CA GLN A 68 -4.41 14.03 16.29
C GLN A 68 -3.97 13.83 17.75
N VAL A 69 -4.42 14.75 18.62
CA VAL A 69 -4.18 14.71 20.06
C VAL A 69 -5.51 14.82 20.82
N PRO A 70 -5.64 14.22 22.02
CA PRO A 70 -6.84 14.39 22.84
C PRO A 70 -7.12 15.86 23.16
N SER A 71 -8.40 16.24 23.21
CA SER A 71 -8.79 17.60 23.58
C SER A 71 -8.57 17.86 25.07
N SER A 72 -8.15 19.08 25.42
CA SER A 72 -7.80 19.52 26.78
C SER A 72 -8.96 19.44 27.78
N ALA A 73 -10.21 19.33 27.29
CA ALA A 73 -11.40 19.18 28.10
C ALA A 73 -11.50 17.80 28.79
N GLY A 74 -10.68 16.82 28.40
CA GLY A 74 -10.66 15.48 29.01
C GLY A 74 -11.80 14.56 28.58
N ASP A 75 -12.67 15.02 27.67
CA ASP A 75 -13.78 14.23 27.15
C ASP A 75 -13.28 13.12 26.22
N VAL A 76 -13.61 11.87 26.55
CA VAL A 76 -13.25 10.69 25.77
C VAL A 76 -13.84 10.79 24.36
N GLY A 77 -13.00 10.58 23.34
CA GLY A 77 -13.42 10.66 21.93
C GLY A 77 -13.42 12.07 21.34
N CYS A 78 -13.02 13.09 22.10
CA CYS A 78 -12.79 14.44 21.61
C CYS A 78 -11.30 14.66 21.29
N TYR A 79 -11.01 15.11 20.08
CA TYR A 79 -9.64 15.29 19.61
C TYR A 79 -9.45 16.63 18.93
N LYS A 80 -8.21 17.11 18.91
CA LYS A 80 -7.74 18.24 18.10
C LYS A 80 -6.73 17.75 17.09
N ILE A 81 -6.65 18.40 15.93
CA ILE A 81 -5.55 18.23 15.00
C ILE A 81 -4.61 19.41 15.17
N CYS A 82 -3.36 19.14 15.51
CA CYS A 82 -2.31 20.13 15.60
C CYS A 82 -1.24 19.87 14.52
N THR A 83 -0.50 20.91 14.17
CA THR A 83 0.67 20.81 13.29
C THR A 83 1.92 20.80 14.15
N CYS A 84 2.87 19.90 13.87
CA CYS A 84 4.20 20.01 14.45
C CYS A 84 4.95 21.20 13.84
N GLY A 85 5.10 22.27 14.62
CA GLY A 85 5.64 23.56 14.20
C GLY A 85 7.16 23.59 14.11
N HIS A 86 7.69 24.73 13.65
CA HIS A 86 9.15 24.94 13.56
C HIS A 86 9.81 25.17 14.92
N SER A 87 9.01 25.51 15.93
CA SER A 87 9.43 25.65 17.33
C SER A 87 9.72 24.31 18.02
N GLY A 88 9.39 23.17 17.40
CA GLY A 88 9.39 21.86 18.04
C GLY A 88 8.18 21.63 18.95
N LEU A 89 7.19 22.53 18.92
CA LEU A 89 5.92 22.42 19.65
C LEU A 89 4.75 22.15 18.70
N LEU A 90 3.66 21.62 19.25
CA LEU A 90 2.40 21.49 18.55
C LEU A 90 1.72 22.87 18.46
N GLU A 91 1.43 23.30 17.23
CA GLU A 91 0.89 24.61 16.89
C GLU A 91 -0.35 24.47 16.00
N ASN A 92 -1.08 25.57 15.77
CA ASN A 92 -2.22 25.63 14.84
C ASN A 92 -3.27 24.53 15.08
N CYS A 93 -3.62 24.29 16.34
CA CYS A 93 -4.56 23.25 16.73
C CYS A 93 -6.00 23.59 16.35
N MET A 94 -6.69 22.66 15.69
CA MET A 94 -8.08 22.75 15.28
C MET A 94 -8.91 21.66 15.98
N GLU A 95 -10.04 22.05 16.59
CA GLU A 95 -10.95 21.08 17.22
C GLU A 95 -11.62 20.19 16.17
N MET A 96 -11.72 18.90 16.46
CA MET A 96 -12.57 17.97 15.72
C MET A 96 -13.88 17.72 16.46
N ARG A 97 -14.88 17.24 15.71
CA ARG A 97 -16.12 16.76 16.31
C ARG A 97 -15.82 15.55 17.19
N CYS A 98 -16.32 15.58 18.42
CA CYS A 98 -16.24 14.44 19.32
C CYS A 98 -16.98 13.22 18.76
N ILE A 99 -16.39 12.05 18.96
CA ILE A 99 -16.92 10.77 18.55
C ILE A 99 -17.32 10.01 19.83
N ASP A 100 -18.53 9.46 19.84
CA ASP A 100 -19.01 8.66 20.96
C ASP A 100 -18.43 7.24 20.89
N LEU A 101 -17.31 7.04 21.60
CA LEU A 101 -16.60 5.75 21.67
C LEU A 101 -17.34 4.69 22.49
N GLN A 102 -18.41 5.05 23.22
CA GLN A 102 -19.21 4.09 23.99
C GLN A 102 -20.18 3.32 23.09
N LYS A 103 -20.42 3.81 21.87
CA LYS A 103 -21.23 3.11 20.88
C LYS A 103 -20.55 1.82 20.46
N SER A 104 -21.36 0.77 20.48
CA SER A 104 -20.97 -0.59 20.13
C SER A 104 -21.77 -1.07 18.94
N CYS A 105 -21.17 -1.98 18.18
CA CYS A 105 -21.80 -2.62 17.04
C CYS A 105 -22.53 -3.88 17.53
N ILE A 106 -23.68 -4.20 16.94
CA ILE A 106 -24.42 -5.41 17.26
C ILE A 106 -24.30 -6.35 16.07
N VAL A 107 -23.63 -7.48 16.27
CA VAL A 107 -23.40 -8.50 15.22
C VAL A 107 -23.81 -9.85 15.75
N GLY A 108 -24.77 -10.51 15.10
CA GLY A 108 -25.27 -11.82 15.51
C GLY A 108 -25.82 -11.84 16.95
N GLY A 109 -26.41 -10.74 17.42
CA GLY A 109 -26.88 -10.58 18.80
C GLY A 109 -25.80 -10.30 19.85
N GLN A 110 -24.51 -10.31 19.47
CA GLN A 110 -23.42 -9.95 20.36
C GLN A 110 -23.05 -8.46 20.24
N ARG A 111 -22.78 -7.83 21.38
CA ARG A 111 -22.27 -6.46 21.45
C ARG A 111 -20.74 -6.48 21.25
N LYS A 112 -20.26 -5.71 20.27
CA LYS A 112 -18.83 -5.51 19.97
C LYS A 112 -18.45 -4.07 20.31
N SER A 113 -17.49 -3.88 21.19
CA SER A 113 -17.04 -2.54 21.61
C SER A 113 -16.25 -1.83 20.51
N HIS A 114 -16.18 -0.50 20.58
CA HIS A 114 -15.30 0.29 19.72
C HIS A 114 -13.85 -0.27 19.74
N GLY A 115 -13.20 -0.27 18.56
CA GLY A 115 -11.83 -0.75 18.37
C GLY A 115 -11.71 -2.28 18.26
N THR A 116 -12.80 -3.03 18.39
CA THR A 116 -12.74 -4.50 18.26
C THR A 116 -12.77 -4.93 16.80
N SER A 117 -11.75 -5.68 16.41
CA SER A 117 -11.66 -6.37 15.11
C SER A 117 -12.02 -7.85 15.27
N PHE A 118 -12.77 -8.39 14.32
CA PHE A 118 -13.26 -9.77 14.32
C PHE A 118 -13.61 -10.21 12.91
N ASN A 119 -13.81 -11.51 12.72
CA ASN A 119 -14.19 -12.06 11.42
C ASN A 119 -15.69 -12.36 11.35
N ILE A 120 -16.30 -12.05 10.21
CA ILE A 120 -17.60 -12.55 9.80
C ILE A 120 -17.35 -13.35 8.53
N ASP A 121 -17.48 -14.67 8.60
CA ASP A 121 -17.05 -15.59 7.54
C ASP A 121 -15.57 -15.35 7.17
N CYS A 122 -15.29 -15.06 5.89
CA CYS A 122 -13.96 -14.70 5.40
C CYS A 122 -13.66 -13.19 5.44
N ASN A 123 -14.63 -12.38 5.90
CA ASN A 123 -14.48 -10.93 5.96
C ASN A 123 -13.96 -10.49 7.32
N VAL A 124 -12.98 -9.57 7.30
CA VAL A 124 -12.56 -8.87 8.51
C VAL A 124 -13.47 -7.68 8.71
N CYS A 125 -13.90 -7.51 9.94
CA CYS A 125 -14.74 -6.42 10.38
C CYS A 125 -14.10 -5.72 11.58
N SER A 126 -14.32 -4.41 11.68
CA SER A 126 -13.96 -3.60 12.83
C SER A 126 -15.14 -2.74 13.25
N CYS A 127 -15.38 -2.67 14.55
CA CYS A 127 -16.39 -1.78 15.11
C CYS A 127 -15.77 -0.43 15.47
N PHE A 128 -16.20 0.62 14.79
CA PHE A 128 -15.73 1.98 15.05
C PHE A 128 -16.89 2.89 15.47
N ALA A 129 -17.02 3.11 16.77
CA ALA A 129 -17.99 4.06 17.36
C ALA A 129 -19.45 3.78 16.93
N GLY A 130 -19.81 2.49 16.91
CA GLY A 130 -21.12 1.98 16.48
C GLY A 130 -21.25 1.72 14.99
N ASN A 131 -20.27 2.13 14.17
CA ASN A 131 -20.23 1.82 12.74
C ASN A 131 -19.48 0.50 12.52
N LEU A 132 -20.14 -0.46 11.89
CA LEU A 132 -19.52 -1.72 11.47
C LEU A 132 -18.88 -1.52 10.10
N ILE A 133 -17.55 -1.67 10.01
CA ILE A 133 -16.79 -1.55 8.76
C ILE A 133 -16.15 -2.90 8.48
N CYS A 134 -16.47 -3.49 7.32
CA CYS A 134 -16.00 -4.81 6.93
C CYS A 134 -15.36 -4.79 5.55
N SER A 135 -14.43 -5.73 5.32
CA SER A 135 -14.09 -6.14 3.96
C SER A 135 -15.34 -6.70 3.27
N THR A 136 -15.40 -6.58 1.94
CA THR A 136 -16.58 -6.96 1.14
C THR A 136 -16.29 -8.16 0.23
N ARG A 137 -15.44 -9.07 0.70
CA ARG A 137 -15.11 -10.30 -0.01
C ARG A 137 -16.34 -11.17 -0.08
N GLN A 138 -16.52 -11.83 -1.21
CA GLN A 138 -17.48 -12.90 -1.31
C GLN A 138 -16.89 -14.17 -0.72
N CYS A 139 -17.57 -14.77 0.25
CA CYS A 139 -17.09 -15.96 0.94
C CYS A 139 -17.85 -17.20 0.47
N LEU A 140 -17.11 -18.24 0.06
CA LEU A 140 -17.65 -19.59 0.00
C LEU A 140 -17.42 -20.27 1.35
N THR A 141 -18.44 -20.96 1.85
CA THR A 141 -18.35 -21.78 3.06
C THR A 141 -18.54 -23.24 2.70
N GLU A 142 -18.20 -24.15 3.60
CA GLU A 142 -18.46 -25.59 3.41
C GLU A 142 -19.95 -25.87 3.19
N HIS A 143 -20.83 -25.03 3.76
CA HIS A 143 -22.29 -25.10 3.63
C HIS A 143 -22.84 -24.40 2.39
N SER A 144 -21.99 -23.76 1.56
CA SER A 144 -22.44 -23.13 0.32
C SER A 144 -22.98 -24.18 -0.65
N SER A 145 -24.17 -23.91 -1.17
CA SER A 145 -24.86 -24.77 -2.12
C SER A 145 -24.06 -24.95 -3.42
N GLU A 146 -24.30 -26.04 -4.14
CA GLU A 146 -23.69 -26.28 -5.46
C GLU A 146 -23.95 -25.12 -6.43
N ASP A 147 -25.12 -24.47 -6.36
CA ASP A 147 -25.45 -23.33 -7.21
C ASP A 147 -24.69 -22.05 -6.83
N GLU A 148 -24.42 -21.82 -5.54
CA GLU A 148 -23.55 -20.72 -5.10
C GLU A 148 -22.11 -20.97 -5.53
N ARG A 149 -21.62 -22.20 -5.39
CA ARG A 149 -20.29 -22.60 -5.88
C ARG A 149 -20.14 -22.42 -7.39
N ARG A 150 -21.20 -22.73 -8.16
CA ARG A 150 -21.22 -22.50 -9.62
C ARG A 150 -21.23 -21.03 -10.02
N LYS A 151 -21.84 -20.16 -9.22
CA LYS A 151 -21.94 -18.72 -9.48
C LYS A 151 -20.75 -17.93 -8.96
N PHE A 152 -19.95 -18.52 -8.08
CA PHE A 152 -18.80 -17.87 -7.47
C PHE A 152 -17.71 -17.60 -8.50
N THR A 153 -17.50 -16.32 -8.82
CA THR A 153 -16.44 -15.90 -9.74
C THR A 153 -15.16 -15.48 -9.04
N GLY A 154 -15.15 -15.42 -7.70
CA GLY A 154 -14.01 -14.88 -6.94
C GLY A 154 -13.81 -13.35 -7.11
N LEU A 155 -14.74 -12.67 -7.79
CA LEU A 155 -14.78 -11.22 -7.94
C LEU A 155 -15.95 -10.62 -7.15
N PRO A 156 -15.85 -9.34 -6.75
CA PRO A 156 -16.93 -8.65 -6.04
C PRO A 156 -18.28 -8.78 -6.78
N CYS A 157 -19.35 -9.08 -6.03
CA CYS A 157 -20.71 -9.25 -6.54
C CYS A 157 -20.88 -10.33 -7.63
N ASN A 158 -20.06 -11.38 -7.66
CA ASN A 158 -20.04 -12.39 -8.73
C ASN A 158 -19.90 -11.79 -10.14
N CYS A 159 -19.19 -10.67 -10.27
CA CYS A 159 -18.92 -10.09 -11.57
C CYS A 159 -18.10 -11.08 -12.42
N VAL A 160 -18.39 -11.09 -13.73
CA VAL A 160 -17.56 -11.80 -14.68
C VAL A 160 -16.17 -11.17 -14.74
N ASP A 161 -15.19 -12.00 -15.05
CA ASP A 161 -13.76 -11.71 -15.13
C ASP A 161 -13.32 -10.95 -16.39
N GLN A 162 -14.25 -10.30 -17.06
CA GLN A 162 -13.97 -9.53 -18.26
C GLN A 162 -13.26 -8.22 -17.92
N PHE A 163 -12.08 -8.01 -18.51
CA PHE A 163 -11.33 -6.76 -18.37
C PHE A 163 -11.79 -5.73 -19.42
N VAL A 164 -12.80 -4.93 -19.06
CA VAL A 164 -13.28 -3.78 -19.84
C VAL A 164 -13.26 -2.57 -18.90
N PRO A 165 -12.11 -1.89 -18.78
CA PRO A 165 -11.88 -0.96 -17.69
C PRO A 165 -12.78 0.28 -17.78
N VAL A 166 -13.16 0.79 -16.62
CA VAL A 166 -13.85 2.08 -16.46
C VAL A 166 -13.10 2.96 -15.47
N CYS A 167 -13.08 4.26 -15.71
CA CYS A 167 -12.50 5.26 -14.82
C CYS A 167 -13.59 5.85 -13.94
N GLY A 168 -13.48 5.69 -12.62
CA GLY A 168 -14.39 6.29 -11.64
C GLY A 168 -14.04 7.74 -11.32
N GLN A 169 -15.02 8.52 -10.85
CA GLN A 169 -14.84 9.90 -10.38
C GLN A 169 -13.87 10.05 -9.19
N ASN A 170 -13.55 8.96 -8.49
CA ASN A 170 -12.50 8.92 -7.47
C ASN A 170 -11.09 8.77 -8.05
N GLY A 171 -10.93 8.80 -9.38
CA GLY A 171 -9.64 8.68 -10.07
C GLY A 171 -9.09 7.25 -10.12
N ARG A 172 -9.91 6.25 -9.81
CA ARG A 172 -9.54 4.83 -9.83
C ARG A 172 -10.06 4.12 -11.08
N THR A 173 -9.21 3.31 -11.71
CA THR A 173 -9.66 2.34 -12.70
C THR A 173 -10.26 1.10 -12.05
N TYR A 174 -11.44 0.73 -12.52
CA TYR A 174 -12.12 -0.51 -12.18
C TYR A 174 -12.00 -1.47 -13.36
N PRO A 175 -11.76 -2.77 -13.14
CA PRO A 175 -11.61 -3.74 -14.23
C PRO A 175 -12.85 -3.89 -15.10
N SER A 176 -14.03 -3.61 -14.55
CA SER A 176 -15.30 -3.61 -15.29
C SER A 176 -16.33 -2.66 -14.68
N ALA A 177 -17.32 -2.27 -15.47
CA ALA A 177 -18.50 -1.54 -15.00
C ALA A 177 -19.32 -2.31 -13.95
N CYS A 178 -19.25 -3.66 -13.96
CA CYS A 178 -19.88 -4.48 -12.93
C CYS A 178 -19.22 -4.24 -11.57
N ILE A 179 -17.88 -4.29 -11.50
CA ILE A 179 -17.13 -4.08 -10.26
C ILE A 179 -17.29 -2.64 -9.77
N ALA A 180 -17.28 -1.65 -10.68
CA ALA A 180 -17.55 -0.25 -10.32
C ALA A 180 -18.91 -0.08 -9.61
N ARG A 181 -19.97 -0.70 -10.15
CA ARG A 181 -21.30 -0.71 -9.52
C ARG A 181 -21.33 -1.47 -8.20
N CYS A 182 -20.63 -2.60 -8.13
CA CYS A 182 -20.55 -3.42 -6.92
C CYS A 182 -20.01 -2.62 -5.72
N VAL A 183 -19.01 -1.77 -5.93
CA VAL A 183 -18.44 -0.92 -4.88
C VAL A 183 -19.22 0.39 -4.65
N GLY A 184 -20.41 0.53 -5.24
CA GLY A 184 -21.34 1.62 -4.99
C GLY A 184 -21.24 2.82 -5.93
N LEU A 185 -20.54 2.72 -7.07
CA LEU A 185 -20.61 3.77 -8.10
C LEU A 185 -21.87 3.65 -8.96
N GLN A 186 -22.46 4.79 -9.30
CA GLN A 186 -23.55 4.90 -10.27
C GLN A 186 -23.00 5.07 -11.69
N ASP A 187 -23.83 4.81 -12.71
CA ASP A 187 -23.42 4.86 -14.13
C ASP A 187 -22.92 6.26 -14.58
N ASN A 188 -23.36 7.33 -13.92
CA ASN A 188 -22.87 8.70 -14.16
C ASN A 188 -21.58 9.03 -13.38
N GLN A 189 -21.09 8.12 -12.54
CA GLN A 189 -19.90 8.28 -11.72
C GLN A 189 -18.68 7.54 -12.26
N PHE A 190 -18.80 6.92 -13.42
CA PHE A 190 -17.67 6.35 -14.15
C PHE A 190 -17.88 6.46 -15.66
N GLU A 191 -16.80 6.26 -16.41
CA GLU A 191 -16.80 6.28 -17.87
C GLU A 191 -15.85 5.22 -18.43
N PHE A 192 -16.08 4.76 -19.67
CA PHE A 192 -15.26 3.72 -20.29
C PHE A 192 -13.81 4.17 -20.52
N GLY A 193 -12.91 3.18 -20.44
CA GLY A 193 -11.46 3.37 -20.50
C GLY A 193 -10.83 3.52 -19.11
N SER A 194 -9.54 3.26 -19.01
CA SER A 194 -8.79 3.45 -17.76
C SER A 194 -8.51 4.92 -17.48
N CYS A 195 -8.34 5.29 -16.20
CA CYS A 195 -8.01 6.65 -15.80
C CYS A 195 -6.66 7.11 -16.35
N ILE A 196 -5.67 6.22 -16.50
CA ILE A 196 -4.39 6.62 -17.10
C ILE A 196 -4.49 6.93 -18.59
N SER A 197 -5.46 6.36 -19.31
CA SER A 197 -5.66 6.64 -20.74
C SER A 197 -6.30 8.00 -21.01
N LYS A 198 -6.92 8.60 -19.99
CA LYS A 198 -7.63 9.87 -20.09
C LYS A 198 -6.68 11.02 -19.81
N ASP A 199 -6.74 12.04 -20.66
CA ASP A 199 -6.00 13.28 -20.47
C ASP A 199 -6.89 14.29 -19.71
N PRO A 200 -6.62 14.56 -18.42
CA PRO A 200 -7.42 15.50 -17.64
C PRO A 200 -7.23 16.95 -18.10
N CYS A 201 -6.28 17.21 -19.01
CA CYS A 201 -6.02 18.52 -19.59
C CYS A 201 -6.61 18.69 -20.99
N ASN A 202 -7.45 17.74 -21.46
CA ASN A 202 -8.12 17.83 -22.76
C ASN A 202 -9.64 17.55 -22.65
N PRO A 203 -10.53 18.54 -22.88
CA PRO A 203 -10.19 19.94 -23.17
C PRO A 203 -9.55 20.63 -21.94
N ASN A 204 -8.76 21.68 -22.17
CA ASN A 204 -8.01 22.35 -21.10
C ASN A 204 -8.96 22.97 -20.06
N PRO A 205 -8.96 22.49 -18.80
CA PRO A 205 -9.83 23.00 -17.74
C PRO A 205 -9.32 24.31 -17.13
N CYS A 206 -8.07 24.71 -17.41
CA CYS A 206 -7.44 25.86 -16.79
C CYS A 206 -7.68 27.16 -17.56
N ASN A 207 -7.61 28.28 -16.85
CA ASN A 207 -7.70 29.62 -17.45
C ASN A 207 -6.58 29.89 -18.47
N LYS A 208 -6.77 30.86 -19.38
CA LYS A 208 -5.80 31.21 -20.43
C LYS A 208 -4.38 31.52 -19.90
N ASN A 209 -4.27 32.13 -18.72
CA ASN A 209 -2.99 32.49 -18.07
C ASN A 209 -2.35 31.33 -17.28
N GLN A 210 -3.02 30.19 -17.23
CA GLN A 210 -2.57 28.99 -16.53
C GLN A 210 -2.24 27.89 -17.54
N ARG A 211 -1.41 26.96 -17.10
CA ARG A 211 -1.11 25.71 -17.77
C ARG A 211 -1.73 24.58 -16.94
N CYS A 212 -2.43 23.68 -17.63
CA CYS A 212 -2.88 22.44 -17.02
C CYS A 212 -1.73 21.44 -16.95
N ILE A 213 -1.56 20.84 -15.77
CA ILE A 213 -0.63 19.75 -15.51
C ILE A 213 -1.45 18.53 -15.06
N PRO A 214 -1.31 17.37 -15.72
CA PRO A 214 -1.91 16.14 -15.24
C PRO A 214 -1.42 15.77 -13.83
N LYS A 215 -2.35 15.45 -12.94
CA LYS A 215 -2.12 15.01 -11.56
C LYS A 215 -3.06 13.86 -11.25
N LYS A 216 -2.80 12.72 -11.88
CA LYS A 216 -3.58 11.50 -11.71
C LYS A 216 -3.44 11.00 -10.26
N GLN A 217 -4.56 10.76 -9.59
CA GLN A 217 -4.58 10.36 -8.19
C GLN A 217 -5.87 9.62 -7.82
N VAL A 218 -5.75 8.64 -6.93
CA VAL A 218 -6.91 7.90 -6.38
C VAL A 218 -7.29 8.50 -5.03
N CYS A 219 -8.49 9.07 -4.95
CA CYS A 219 -9.01 9.66 -3.71
C CYS A 219 -9.77 8.62 -2.87
N LEU A 220 -9.48 8.61 -1.57
CA LEU A 220 -10.12 7.75 -0.56
C LEU A 220 -11.36 8.42 0.08
N THR A 221 -11.40 9.75 0.06
CA THR A 221 -12.52 10.56 0.56
C THR A 221 -13.74 10.49 -0.35
N SER A 222 -14.90 10.85 0.18
CA SER A 222 -16.15 10.91 -0.59
C SER A 222 -16.07 11.94 -1.71
N PHE A 223 -16.03 11.49 -2.97
CA PHE A 223 -15.92 12.37 -4.15
C PHE A 223 -17.10 13.35 -4.30
N GLY A 224 -18.29 13.01 -3.80
CA GLY A 224 -19.44 13.95 -3.76
C GLY A 224 -19.29 15.10 -2.76
N LYS A 225 -18.36 15.00 -1.80
CA LYS A 225 -18.05 16.05 -0.81
C LYS A 225 -16.74 16.78 -1.13
N PHE A 226 -15.79 16.08 -1.75
CA PHE A 226 -14.45 16.56 -2.06
C PHE A 226 -14.10 16.22 -3.51
N GLU A 227 -13.91 17.24 -4.33
CA GLU A 227 -13.55 17.06 -5.72
C GLU A 227 -12.20 16.35 -5.86
N CYS A 228 -12.18 15.21 -6.55
CA CYS A 228 -10.97 14.44 -6.82
C CYS A 228 -10.29 14.94 -8.10
N SER A 229 -9.79 16.18 -8.10
CA SER A 229 -9.18 16.78 -9.30
C SER A 229 -8.04 15.92 -9.84
N GLN A 230 -8.08 15.57 -11.12
CA GLN A 230 -7.02 14.81 -11.80
C GLN A 230 -5.98 15.73 -12.48
N HIS A 231 -6.06 17.05 -12.24
CA HIS A 231 -5.14 18.03 -12.80
C HIS A 231 -4.83 19.14 -11.81
N GLU A 232 -3.81 19.93 -12.12
CA GLU A 232 -3.44 21.13 -11.41
C GLU A 232 -3.19 22.28 -12.39
N CYS A 233 -3.75 23.45 -12.10
CA CYS A 233 -3.58 24.65 -12.92
C CYS A 233 -2.47 25.53 -12.33
N VAL A 234 -1.31 25.56 -13.00
CA VAL A 234 -0.18 26.39 -12.58
C VAL A 234 -0.07 27.65 -13.44
N PRO A 235 0.47 28.78 -12.93
CA PRO A 235 0.77 29.94 -13.75
C PRO A 235 1.71 29.61 -14.92
N ARG A 236 1.52 30.23 -16.09
CA ARG A 236 2.41 30.02 -17.25
C ARG A 236 3.84 30.53 -17.01
N GLN A 237 3.98 31.63 -16.26
CA GLN A 237 5.28 32.13 -15.81
C GLN A 237 5.61 31.46 -14.47
N LEU A 238 6.46 30.44 -14.54
CA LEU A 238 6.90 29.68 -13.38
C LEU A 238 8.20 30.28 -12.83
N ASN A 239 8.18 30.68 -11.56
CA ASN A 239 9.40 30.93 -10.80
C ASN A 239 9.81 29.62 -10.15
N CYS A 240 10.69 28.87 -10.83
CA CYS A 240 11.16 27.59 -10.33
C CYS A 240 12.26 27.80 -9.29
N ASP A 241 12.06 27.23 -8.11
CA ASP A 241 13.11 27.12 -7.10
C ASP A 241 14.22 26.16 -7.55
N GLN A 242 15.42 26.31 -6.96
CA GLN A 242 16.59 25.49 -7.21
C GLN A 242 16.61 24.20 -6.40
N THR A 243 15.49 23.85 -5.75
CA THR A 243 15.32 22.55 -5.10
C THR A 243 15.52 21.41 -6.08
N ARG A 244 16.44 20.50 -5.74
CA ARG A 244 16.78 19.33 -6.55
C ARG A 244 15.83 18.18 -6.21
N ASP A 245 14.91 17.89 -7.12
CA ASP A 245 13.97 16.76 -7.07
C ASP A 245 13.83 16.20 -8.49
N PRO A 246 14.83 15.45 -8.98
CA PRO A 246 15.02 15.18 -10.40
C PRO A 246 13.81 14.48 -11.00
N VAL A 247 13.52 14.78 -12.26
CA VAL A 247 12.44 14.16 -13.03
C VAL A 247 12.93 13.78 -14.41
N CYS A 248 12.34 12.73 -14.98
CA CYS A 248 12.65 12.28 -16.32
C CYS A 248 11.49 12.60 -17.26
N ASP A 249 11.78 13.21 -18.41
CA ASP A 249 10.78 13.42 -19.47
C ASP A 249 10.60 12.18 -20.37
N THR A 250 9.62 12.25 -21.27
CA THR A 250 9.33 11.18 -22.25
C THR A 250 10.42 10.95 -23.29
N ASP A 251 11.37 11.89 -23.43
CA ASP A 251 12.52 11.79 -24.31
C ASP A 251 13.76 11.26 -23.56
N ASN A 252 13.60 10.82 -22.30
CA ASN A 252 14.66 10.37 -21.40
C ASN A 252 15.71 11.46 -21.11
N VAL A 253 15.26 12.71 -21.02
CA VAL A 253 16.06 13.85 -20.57
C VAL A 253 15.74 14.14 -19.10
N GLU A 254 16.78 14.23 -18.28
CA GLU A 254 16.66 14.55 -16.86
C GLU A 254 16.56 16.07 -16.65
N TYR A 255 15.68 16.49 -15.75
CA TYR A 255 15.53 17.87 -15.29
C TYR A 255 15.73 17.94 -13.78
N SER A 256 16.18 19.08 -13.27
CA SER A 256 16.47 19.26 -11.84
C SER A 256 15.24 19.14 -10.96
N ASN A 257 14.07 19.57 -11.46
CA ASN A 257 12.79 19.41 -10.80
C ASN A 257 11.61 19.52 -11.78
N LEU A 258 10.43 19.12 -11.30
CA LEU A 258 9.19 19.13 -12.07
C LEU A 258 8.85 20.52 -12.64
N CYS A 259 9.15 21.60 -11.91
CA CYS A 259 8.90 22.95 -12.37
C CYS A 259 9.74 23.28 -13.60
N THR A 260 11.05 22.99 -13.57
CA THR A 260 11.95 23.24 -14.72
C THR A 260 11.58 22.43 -15.95
N LEU A 261 11.12 21.18 -15.79
CA LEU A 261 10.59 20.35 -16.87
C LEU A 261 9.40 21.05 -17.56
N TYR A 262 8.44 21.53 -16.77
CA TYR A 262 7.28 22.22 -17.32
C TYR A 262 7.63 23.60 -17.90
N GLN A 263 8.55 24.34 -17.29
CA GLN A 263 9.05 25.60 -17.85
C GLN A 263 9.64 25.40 -19.25
N LYS A 264 10.27 24.24 -19.51
CA LYS A 264 10.81 23.85 -20.83
C LYS A 264 9.79 23.26 -21.79
N GLY A 265 8.51 23.19 -21.40
CA GLY A 265 7.45 22.70 -22.27
C GLY A 265 7.41 21.18 -22.44
N LYS A 266 8.15 20.44 -21.61
CA LYS A 266 8.30 18.98 -21.72
C LYS A 266 7.22 18.23 -20.95
N SER A 267 7.07 16.94 -21.26
CA SER A 267 6.08 16.04 -20.66
C SER A 267 6.76 15.09 -19.69
N LEU A 268 6.22 14.98 -18.48
CA LEU A 268 6.75 14.09 -17.46
C LEU A 268 6.57 12.62 -17.89
N ALA A 269 7.65 11.84 -17.86
CA ALA A 269 7.55 10.38 -17.92
C ALA A 269 7.41 9.80 -16.51
N TYR A 270 8.30 10.19 -15.59
CA TYR A 270 8.27 9.75 -14.20
C TYR A 270 9.09 10.66 -13.29
N ARG A 271 8.83 10.60 -11.98
CA ARG A 271 9.61 11.30 -10.96
C ARG A 271 10.84 10.48 -10.57
N GLY A 272 11.96 11.16 -10.38
CA GLY A 272 13.27 10.57 -10.13
C GLY A 272 14.25 10.81 -11.28
N PRO A 273 15.54 10.52 -11.05
CA PRO A 273 16.58 10.63 -12.07
C PRO A 273 16.35 9.64 -13.21
N CYS A 274 16.74 10.01 -14.43
CA CYS A 274 16.55 9.15 -15.59
C CYS A 274 17.37 7.87 -15.45
N GLN A 275 16.72 6.72 -15.65
CA GLN A 275 17.36 5.41 -15.58
C GLN A 275 17.61 4.84 -16.98
N PRO A 276 18.83 4.33 -17.29
CA PRO A 276 19.14 3.76 -18.60
C PRO A 276 18.21 2.63 -19.04
N PHE A 277 17.78 1.79 -18.09
CA PHE A 277 16.87 0.65 -18.35
C PHE A 277 15.41 1.08 -18.57
N CYS A 278 15.06 2.34 -18.29
CA CYS A 278 13.73 2.91 -18.57
C CYS A 278 13.68 3.69 -19.87
N LYS A 279 14.74 3.61 -20.69
CA LYS A 279 14.77 4.16 -22.04
C LYS A 279 13.91 3.35 -23.03
N SER A 280 13.72 2.06 -22.80
CA SER A 280 12.80 1.24 -23.59
C SER A 280 11.36 1.55 -23.20
N VAL A 281 10.53 1.86 -24.19
CA VAL A 281 9.08 2.12 -24.02
C VAL A 281 8.34 0.79 -24.03
N GLU A 282 8.64 -0.06 -23.06
CA GLU A 282 7.92 -1.30 -22.84
C GLU A 282 6.81 -1.05 -21.82
N PRO A 283 5.52 -1.07 -22.24
CA PRO A 283 4.43 -0.85 -21.31
C PRO A 283 4.35 -1.98 -20.29
N VAL A 284 3.85 -1.65 -19.11
CA VAL A 284 3.65 -2.61 -18.01
C VAL A 284 2.27 -2.41 -17.39
N CYS A 285 1.66 -3.52 -16.96
CA CYS A 285 0.46 -3.47 -16.16
C CYS A 285 0.84 -3.37 -14.67
N GLY A 286 0.33 -2.35 -13.99
CA GLY A 286 0.49 -2.21 -12.54
C GLY A 286 -0.52 -3.05 -11.77
N HIS A 287 -0.20 -3.39 -10.51
CA HIS A 287 -1.13 -4.07 -9.60
C HIS A 287 -2.44 -3.29 -9.33
N ASN A 288 -2.48 -2.01 -9.68
CA ASN A 288 -3.69 -1.18 -9.63
C ASN A 288 -4.58 -1.29 -10.88
N GLY A 289 -4.21 -2.11 -11.87
CA GLY A 289 -4.94 -2.28 -13.13
C GLY A 289 -4.72 -1.15 -14.14
N GLU A 290 -3.71 -0.29 -13.95
CA GLU A 290 -3.34 0.76 -14.90
C GLU A 290 -2.15 0.34 -15.77
N THR A 291 -2.17 0.75 -17.04
CA THR A 291 -1.03 0.53 -17.94
C THR A 291 -0.07 1.72 -17.92
N TYR A 292 1.14 1.47 -17.47
CA TYR A 292 2.22 2.44 -17.44
C TYR A 292 3.11 2.32 -18.67
N SER A 293 3.75 3.42 -19.07
CA SER A 293 4.66 3.45 -20.23
C SER A 293 6.00 2.76 -19.98
N SER A 294 6.37 2.54 -18.71
CA SER A 294 7.59 1.85 -18.29
C SER A 294 7.48 1.41 -16.82
N VAL A 295 8.38 0.53 -16.40
CA VAL A 295 8.55 0.14 -14.98
C VAL A 295 8.81 1.37 -14.10
N CYS A 296 9.65 2.32 -14.55
CA CYS A 296 9.93 3.55 -13.80
C CYS A 296 8.69 4.41 -13.57
N ALA A 297 7.77 4.47 -14.54
CA ALA A 297 6.52 5.22 -14.39
C ALA A 297 5.60 4.58 -13.34
N ALA A 298 5.42 3.25 -13.36
CA ALA A 298 4.64 2.54 -12.34
C ALA A 298 5.23 2.76 -10.94
N TYR A 299 6.55 2.59 -10.83
CA TYR A 299 7.28 2.72 -9.58
C TYR A 299 7.28 4.15 -9.02
N SER A 300 7.42 5.16 -9.88
CA SER A 300 7.27 6.58 -9.52
C SER A 300 5.93 6.87 -8.85
N ASP A 301 4.87 6.19 -9.29
CA ASP A 301 3.53 6.31 -8.72
C ASP A 301 3.27 5.34 -7.55
N ARG A 302 4.32 4.69 -7.04
CA ARG A 302 4.27 3.70 -5.93
C ARG A 302 3.38 2.49 -6.25
N VAL A 303 3.35 2.10 -7.51
CA VAL A 303 2.60 0.93 -7.97
C VAL A 303 3.58 -0.16 -8.40
N ALA A 304 3.45 -1.35 -7.80
CA ALA A 304 4.22 -2.52 -8.22
C ALA A 304 3.77 -2.98 -9.61
N VAL A 305 4.68 -3.59 -10.38
CA VAL A 305 4.37 -4.17 -11.70
C VAL A 305 3.80 -5.58 -11.51
N ASP A 306 2.64 -5.83 -12.13
CA ASP A 306 1.99 -7.14 -12.19
C ASP A 306 2.60 -7.96 -13.35
N TYR A 307 2.56 -7.43 -14.58
CA TYR A 307 3.14 -8.08 -15.77
C TYR A 307 3.55 -7.08 -16.86
N TYR A 308 4.36 -7.56 -17.80
CA TYR A 308 4.78 -6.79 -18.98
C TYR A 308 3.68 -6.77 -20.05
N GLY A 309 3.52 -5.62 -20.71
CA GLY A 309 2.46 -5.36 -21.67
C GLY A 309 1.34 -4.49 -21.10
N HIS A 310 0.29 -4.32 -21.90
CA HIS A 310 -0.91 -3.59 -21.50
C HIS A 310 -1.76 -4.42 -20.55
N CYS A 311 -2.47 -3.77 -19.63
CA CYS A 311 -3.44 -4.45 -18.78
C CYS A 311 -4.57 -5.05 -19.63
N GLN A 312 -4.80 -6.34 -19.47
CA GLN A 312 -5.77 -7.13 -20.25
C GLN A 312 -6.57 -8.14 -19.42
N ALA A 313 -6.24 -8.29 -18.13
CA ALA A 313 -6.82 -9.28 -17.24
C ALA A 313 -6.89 -8.75 -15.81
N VAL A 314 -7.79 -9.31 -15.01
CA VAL A 314 -7.92 -9.10 -13.56
C VAL A 314 -7.80 -10.46 -12.87
N GLY A 315 -6.97 -10.52 -11.82
CA GLY A 315 -6.86 -11.73 -11.02
C GLY A 315 -8.08 -11.93 -10.11
N VAL A 316 -8.53 -13.17 -9.99
CA VAL A 316 -9.61 -13.55 -9.07
C VAL A 316 -9.03 -13.95 -7.70
N LEU A 317 -9.71 -13.56 -6.62
CA LEU A 317 -9.34 -13.96 -5.26
C LEU A 317 -10.03 -15.28 -4.93
N SER A 318 -9.36 -16.40 -5.19
CA SER A 318 -9.83 -17.71 -4.74
C SER A 318 -8.73 -18.44 -3.98
N ASP A 319 -9.06 -18.91 -2.77
CA ASP A 319 -8.23 -19.85 -2.00
C ASP A 319 -8.22 -21.25 -2.66
N TYR A 320 -9.10 -21.49 -3.63
CA TYR A 320 -9.21 -22.70 -4.44
C TYR A 320 -8.75 -22.37 -5.87
N GLY A 321 -7.49 -22.68 -6.16
CA GLY A 321 -6.81 -22.27 -7.38
C GLY A 321 -7.36 -22.84 -8.69
N PHE A 322 -6.81 -22.25 -9.76
CA PHE A 322 -7.03 -22.47 -11.20
C PHE A 322 -8.27 -21.82 -11.78
N HIS A 323 -8.12 -20.53 -12.07
CA HIS A 323 -8.99 -19.85 -13.00
C HIS A 323 -8.16 -19.30 -14.18
N THR A 324 -8.78 -19.27 -15.36
CA THR A 324 -8.16 -19.15 -16.69
C THR A 324 -7.93 -17.70 -17.16
N GLU A 325 -8.25 -16.73 -16.33
CA GLU A 325 -8.42 -15.32 -16.70
C GLU A 325 -7.07 -14.64 -16.89
N CYS A 326 -6.11 -15.05 -16.06
CA CYS A 326 -4.72 -14.70 -16.20
C CYS A 326 -3.94 -15.70 -17.08
N ALA A 327 -4.60 -16.65 -17.76
CA ALA A 327 -3.89 -17.69 -18.52
C ALA A 327 -3.06 -17.13 -19.70
N PHE A 328 -3.46 -15.99 -20.26
CA PHE A 328 -2.72 -15.30 -21.31
C PHE A 328 -1.73 -14.26 -20.78
N VAL A 329 -1.65 -14.09 -19.45
CA VAL A 329 -0.68 -13.21 -18.81
C VAL A 329 0.62 -13.99 -18.58
N LYS A 330 1.72 -13.45 -19.10
CA LYS A 330 3.06 -13.96 -18.83
C LYS A 330 3.65 -13.22 -17.63
N CYS A 331 3.69 -13.90 -16.49
CA CYS A 331 4.24 -13.29 -15.28
C CYS A 331 5.75 -13.08 -15.33
N PRO A 332 6.25 -11.99 -14.71
CA PRO A 332 7.67 -11.79 -14.53
C PRO A 332 8.27 -12.93 -13.69
N GLN A 333 9.56 -13.20 -13.89
CA GLN A 333 10.27 -14.14 -13.02
C GLN A 333 10.29 -13.57 -11.60
N LEU A 334 10.04 -14.43 -10.61
CA LEU A 334 10.16 -14.04 -9.20
C LEU A 334 11.59 -13.61 -8.91
N SER A 335 11.75 -12.49 -8.21
CA SER A 335 13.06 -11.89 -7.95
C SER A 335 14.00 -12.79 -7.12
N ALA A 336 13.48 -13.80 -6.41
CA ALA A 336 14.28 -14.73 -5.60
C ALA A 336 13.85 -16.19 -5.76
N THR A 337 14.84 -17.07 -5.95
CA THR A 337 14.66 -18.53 -5.94
C THR A 337 14.35 -19.02 -4.51
N GLY A 338 13.21 -19.68 -4.33
CA GLY A 338 12.80 -20.25 -3.04
C GLY A 338 11.88 -19.38 -2.18
N CYS A 339 11.44 -18.23 -2.70
CA CYS A 339 10.37 -17.43 -2.09
C CYS A 339 9.00 -18.06 -2.37
N LYS A 340 8.20 -18.33 -1.33
CA LYS A 340 6.78 -18.61 -1.49
C LYS A 340 6.06 -17.26 -1.64
N PRO A 341 5.55 -16.92 -2.84
CA PRO A 341 5.06 -15.58 -3.10
C PRO A 341 3.64 -15.36 -2.57
N VAL A 342 3.23 -14.10 -2.54
CA VAL A 342 1.84 -13.67 -2.35
C VAL A 342 1.24 -13.21 -3.68
N VAL A 343 -0.08 -13.33 -3.84
CA VAL A 343 -0.81 -12.78 -4.98
C VAL A 343 -1.76 -11.72 -4.45
N ALA A 344 -1.58 -10.48 -4.91
CA ALA A 344 -2.35 -9.36 -4.40
C ALA A 344 -3.80 -9.36 -4.96
N PRO A 345 -4.80 -8.86 -4.22
CA PRO A 345 -6.18 -8.75 -4.68
C PRO A 345 -6.31 -8.07 -6.06
N GLY A 346 -6.84 -8.78 -7.05
CA GLY A 346 -7.03 -8.27 -8.42
C GLY A 346 -5.80 -8.41 -9.34
N ALA A 347 -4.68 -8.91 -8.86
CA ALA A 347 -3.45 -9.10 -9.63
C ALA A 347 -3.33 -10.51 -10.21
N CYS A 348 -2.69 -10.62 -11.36
CA CYS A 348 -2.48 -11.91 -12.01
C CYS A 348 -1.22 -12.64 -11.53
N CYS A 349 -0.19 -11.89 -11.17
CA CYS A 349 1.14 -12.42 -10.95
C CYS A 349 1.54 -12.43 -9.48
N PRO A 350 2.19 -13.52 -9.04
CA PRO A 350 2.75 -13.61 -7.71
C PRO A 350 3.99 -12.71 -7.56
N LEU A 351 4.21 -12.18 -6.37
CA LEU A 351 5.43 -11.44 -6.02
C LEU A 351 5.92 -11.76 -4.61
N CYS A 352 7.22 -11.51 -4.36
CA CYS A 352 7.82 -11.60 -3.03
C CYS A 352 7.64 -10.28 -2.29
N ALA A 353 6.69 -10.25 -1.35
CA ALA A 353 6.37 -9.07 -0.57
C ALA A 353 5.75 -9.44 0.78
N GLY A 354 5.85 -8.50 1.73
CA GLY A 354 4.91 -8.40 2.84
C GLY A 354 3.69 -7.61 2.37
N MET A 355 2.54 -8.25 2.26
CA MET A 355 1.28 -7.63 1.83
C MET A 355 0.39 -7.33 3.03
N LEU A 356 -0.11 -6.10 3.08
CA LEU A 356 -1.11 -5.64 4.04
C LEU A 356 -2.42 -5.36 3.30
N ARG A 357 -3.54 -5.81 3.87
CA ARG A 357 -4.90 -5.42 3.46
C ARG A 357 -5.51 -4.62 4.59
N ILE A 358 -5.77 -3.34 4.33
CA ILE A 358 -6.12 -2.38 5.37
C ILE A 358 -7.53 -1.85 5.15
N LEU A 359 -8.35 -2.00 6.20
CA LEU A 359 -9.63 -1.34 6.33
C LEU A 359 -9.42 0.06 6.91
N TYR A 360 -10.20 1.01 6.42
CA TYR A 360 -10.12 2.40 6.84
C TYR A 360 -11.51 3.01 7.05
N ASP A 361 -11.59 3.96 7.97
CA ASP A 361 -12.79 4.76 8.21
C ASP A 361 -12.85 5.94 7.25
N LYS A 362 -13.73 5.82 6.25
CA LYS A 362 -13.98 6.85 5.25
C LYS A 362 -14.55 8.15 5.83
N ASP A 363 -15.39 8.08 6.87
CA ASP A 363 -15.96 9.28 7.50
C ASP A 363 -14.90 10.05 8.30
N LYS A 364 -13.94 9.33 8.90
CA LYS A 364 -12.77 9.92 9.54
C LYS A 364 -11.86 10.59 8.51
N LEU A 365 -11.61 9.97 7.35
CA LEU A 365 -10.89 10.61 6.24
C LEU A 365 -11.61 11.86 5.71
N ASP A 366 -12.93 11.81 5.54
CA ASP A 366 -13.73 12.98 5.15
C ASP A 366 -13.62 14.12 6.17
N THR A 367 -13.53 13.78 7.46
CA THR A 367 -13.32 14.77 8.52
C THR A 367 -11.94 15.41 8.42
N PHE A 368 -10.89 14.61 8.18
CA PHE A 368 -9.54 15.13 7.93
C PHE A 368 -9.47 16.03 6.71
N ALA A 369 -10.07 15.66 5.59
CA ALA A 369 -10.14 16.51 4.41
C ALA A 369 -10.82 17.85 4.71
N ARG A 370 -11.92 17.85 5.45
CA ARG A 370 -12.65 19.08 5.82
C ARG A 370 -11.79 20.07 6.60
N VAL A 371 -10.99 19.58 7.54
CA VAL A 371 -10.14 20.42 8.39
C VAL A 371 -8.79 20.76 7.73
N THR A 372 -8.37 19.99 6.72
CA THR A 372 -7.11 20.20 5.98
C THR A 372 -7.33 20.87 4.62
N ASN A 373 -7.81 22.11 4.63
CA ASN A 373 -8.02 22.92 3.42
C ASN A 373 -8.96 22.29 2.36
N LYS A 374 -9.88 21.41 2.77
CA LYS A 374 -10.83 20.71 1.89
C LYS A 374 -10.16 19.89 0.78
N LYS A 375 -8.89 19.49 0.96
CA LYS A 375 -8.19 18.64 0.00
C LYS A 375 -8.57 17.17 0.24
N PRO A 376 -8.88 16.39 -0.82
CA PRO A 376 -9.15 14.97 -0.67
C PRO A 376 -7.90 14.24 -0.18
N ILE A 377 -8.09 13.19 0.61
CA ILE A 377 -7.02 12.27 1.00
C ILE A 377 -6.89 11.20 -0.08
N THR A 378 -5.67 10.93 -0.52
CA THR A 378 -5.37 9.98 -1.60
C THR A 378 -4.68 8.72 -1.09
N VAL A 379 -4.65 7.68 -1.94
CA VAL A 379 -3.83 6.48 -1.68
C VAL A 379 -2.36 6.85 -1.49
N LEU A 380 -1.83 7.75 -2.34
CA LEU A 380 -0.43 8.17 -2.27
C LEU A 380 -0.10 8.85 -0.92
N ASP A 381 -1.01 9.66 -0.36
CA ASP A 381 -0.82 10.27 0.96
C ASP A 381 -0.63 9.22 2.06
N ILE A 382 -1.36 8.10 2.00
CA ILE A 382 -1.23 6.98 2.93
C ILE A 382 0.11 6.27 2.72
N LEU A 383 0.46 5.95 1.48
CA LEU A 383 1.70 5.24 1.16
C LEU A 383 2.94 6.03 1.58
N GLU A 384 2.99 7.34 1.30
CA GLU A 384 4.12 8.20 1.69
C GLU A 384 4.29 8.26 3.20
N LYS A 385 3.20 8.27 3.96
CA LYS A 385 3.24 8.30 5.43
C LYS A 385 3.62 6.95 6.01
N ILE A 386 3.06 5.85 5.51
CA ILE A 386 3.45 4.48 5.91
C ILE A 386 4.94 4.22 5.61
N ARG A 387 5.45 4.73 4.48
CA ARG A 387 6.85 4.61 4.11
C ARG A 387 7.82 5.21 5.13
N LEU A 388 7.41 6.24 5.88
CA LEU A 388 8.22 6.81 6.97
C LEU A 388 8.39 5.83 8.14
N HIS A 389 7.51 4.84 8.27
CA HIS A 389 7.59 3.80 9.30
C HIS A 389 8.35 2.54 8.86
N VAL A 390 8.85 2.50 7.61
CA VAL A 390 9.70 1.43 7.11
C VAL A 390 11.18 1.79 7.33
N SER A 391 11.81 1.13 8.31
CA SER A 391 13.18 1.43 8.78
C SER A 391 14.28 0.66 8.04
N VAL A 392 13.91 -0.33 7.22
CA VAL A 392 14.83 -1.10 6.38
C VAL A 392 14.99 -0.43 5.02
N PRO A 393 16.19 0.04 4.64
CA PRO A 393 16.42 0.73 3.36
C PRO A 393 16.25 -0.19 2.14
N GLN A 394 16.48 -1.49 2.31
CA GLN A 394 16.30 -2.49 1.25
C GLN A 394 14.82 -2.79 0.93
N CYS A 395 13.88 -2.27 1.71
CA CYS A 395 12.45 -2.43 1.50
C CYS A 395 11.83 -1.09 1.11
N ASP A 396 10.90 -1.07 0.15
CA ASP A 396 10.11 0.12 -0.14
C ASP A 396 8.61 -0.21 -0.22
N VAL A 397 7.78 0.83 -0.12
CA VAL A 397 6.33 0.74 0.02
C VAL A 397 5.67 1.05 -1.32
N PHE A 398 4.81 0.14 -1.74
CA PHE A 398 3.94 0.26 -2.90
C PHE A 398 2.50 0.00 -2.46
N GLY A 399 1.52 0.39 -3.26
CA GLY A 399 0.15 0.06 -2.94
C GLY A 399 -0.88 0.66 -3.86
N TYR A 400 -2.14 0.29 -3.62
CA TYR A 400 -3.28 0.65 -4.44
C TYR A 400 -4.58 0.42 -3.67
N LEU A 401 -5.70 0.89 -4.22
CA LEU A 401 -7.05 0.60 -3.70
C LEU A 401 -7.61 -0.63 -4.43
N SER A 402 -7.85 -1.72 -3.71
CA SER A 402 -8.22 -3.04 -4.25
C SER A 402 -9.63 -3.07 -4.85
N ILE A 403 -9.91 -4.11 -5.65
CA ILE A 403 -11.26 -4.42 -6.18
C ILE A 403 -12.34 -4.54 -5.09
N GLU A 404 -11.96 -4.82 -3.85
CA GLU A 404 -12.85 -4.92 -2.68
C GLU A 404 -12.87 -3.62 -1.82
N SER A 405 -12.30 -2.53 -2.33
CA SER A 405 -12.22 -1.22 -1.68
C SER A 405 -11.38 -1.17 -0.40
N GLU A 406 -10.34 -1.99 -0.33
CA GLU A 406 -9.34 -1.97 0.76
C GLU A 406 -8.04 -1.35 0.26
N ILE A 407 -7.28 -0.73 1.17
CA ILE A 407 -5.94 -0.25 0.83
C ILE A 407 -5.01 -1.47 0.89
N VAL A 408 -4.43 -1.83 -0.24
CA VAL A 408 -3.39 -2.86 -0.32
C VAL A 408 -2.05 -2.16 -0.27
N ILE A 409 -1.22 -2.52 0.71
CA ILE A 409 0.18 -2.07 0.81
C ILE A 409 1.09 -3.27 0.59
N LEU A 410 2.07 -3.10 -0.28
CA LEU A 410 3.10 -4.09 -0.59
C LEU A 410 4.44 -3.54 -0.13
N ILE A 411 5.08 -4.20 0.82
CA ILE A 411 6.45 -3.93 1.23
C ILE A 411 7.36 -4.89 0.47
N ILE A 412 8.04 -4.34 -0.53
CA ILE A 412 8.78 -5.10 -1.54
C ILE A 412 10.27 -4.81 -1.39
N PRO A 413 11.15 -5.84 -1.47
CA PRO A 413 12.58 -5.61 -1.57
C PRO A 413 12.93 -4.89 -2.88
N VAL A 414 13.78 -3.85 -2.80
CA VAL A 414 14.11 -3.01 -3.98
C VAL A 414 15.27 -3.53 -4.82
N ASP A 415 16.00 -4.52 -4.33
CA ASP A 415 17.11 -5.13 -5.06
C ASP A 415 16.60 -6.02 -6.20
N GLN A 416 17.35 -6.09 -7.30
CA GLN A 416 16.97 -6.91 -8.46
C GLN A 416 16.89 -8.40 -8.14
N ASN A 417 17.82 -8.89 -7.30
CA ASN A 417 17.90 -10.28 -6.86
C ASN A 417 18.01 -10.29 -5.32
N PRO A 418 16.89 -10.08 -4.60
CA PRO A 418 16.93 -9.96 -3.15
C PRO A 418 17.25 -11.30 -2.50
N LYS A 419 18.11 -11.24 -1.48
CA LYS A 419 18.45 -12.39 -0.65
C LYS A 419 17.29 -12.78 0.27
N PRO A 420 17.18 -14.04 0.72
CA PRO A 420 16.15 -14.48 1.66
C PRO A 420 16.01 -13.60 2.91
N LEU A 421 17.14 -13.14 3.47
CA LEU A 421 17.15 -12.26 4.65
C LEU A 421 16.50 -10.89 4.37
N GLN A 422 16.64 -10.36 3.16
CA GLN A 422 16.01 -9.09 2.78
C GLN A 422 14.50 -9.24 2.60
N ILE A 423 14.05 -10.37 2.05
CA ILE A 423 12.63 -10.71 1.96
C ILE A 423 12.04 -10.83 3.36
N GLU A 424 12.72 -11.55 4.25
CA GLU A 424 12.31 -11.68 5.65
C GLU A 424 12.25 -10.32 6.36
N ALA A 425 13.23 -9.45 6.15
CA ALA A 425 13.21 -8.10 6.71
C ALA A 425 12.00 -7.28 6.21
N CYS A 426 11.67 -7.33 4.92
CA CYS A 426 10.49 -6.65 4.39
C CYS A 426 9.18 -7.23 4.93
N ASN A 427 9.12 -8.54 5.14
CA ASN A 427 7.98 -9.18 5.82
C ASN A 427 7.85 -8.71 7.26
N LYS A 428 8.95 -8.63 8.01
CA LYS A 428 8.94 -8.13 9.40
C LYS A 428 8.50 -6.67 9.48
N GLU A 429 8.88 -5.85 8.50
CA GLU A 429 8.36 -4.48 8.42
C GLU A 429 6.85 -4.45 8.16
N ALA A 430 6.31 -5.39 7.38
CA ALA A 430 4.87 -5.50 7.16
C ALA A 430 4.13 -5.95 8.42
N GLU A 431 4.59 -7.03 9.07
CA GLU A 431 4.06 -7.52 10.35
C GLU A 431 4.07 -6.41 11.43
N LYS A 432 5.16 -5.63 11.50
CA LYS A 432 5.27 -4.48 12.40
C LYS A 432 4.16 -3.45 12.13
N ILE A 433 3.95 -3.06 10.87
CA ILE A 433 2.92 -2.07 10.52
C ILE A 433 1.52 -2.61 10.80
N GLU A 434 1.24 -3.88 10.49
CA GLU A 434 -0.04 -4.53 10.83
C GLU A 434 -0.31 -4.46 12.33
N SER A 435 0.69 -4.81 13.15
CA SER A 435 0.58 -4.80 14.60
C SER A 435 0.33 -3.38 15.13
N LEU A 436 1.00 -2.36 14.57
CA LEU A 436 0.79 -0.96 14.96
C LEU A 436 -0.62 -0.47 14.63
N ILE A 437 -1.22 -0.90 13.52
CA ILE A 437 -2.60 -0.56 13.15
C ILE A 437 -3.58 -1.27 14.11
N ASN A 438 -3.44 -2.58 14.27
CA ASN A 438 -4.39 -3.39 15.03
C ASN A 438 -4.33 -3.15 16.55
N SER A 439 -3.22 -2.63 17.06
CA SER A 439 -3.05 -2.24 18.48
C SER A 439 -3.43 -0.79 18.77
N ASP A 440 -3.92 -0.03 17.77
CA ASP A 440 -4.18 1.42 17.87
C ASP A 440 -2.96 2.18 18.44
N SER A 441 -1.76 1.79 17.99
CA SER A 441 -0.51 2.34 18.52
C SER A 441 -0.46 3.85 18.29
N PRO A 442 -0.11 4.67 19.30
CA PRO A 442 0.07 6.12 19.14
C PRO A 442 1.02 6.50 18.02
N THR A 443 1.89 5.58 17.59
CA THR A 443 2.79 5.77 16.45
C THR A 443 2.05 6.05 15.14
N LEU A 444 0.94 5.35 14.88
CA LEU A 444 0.12 5.53 13.68
C LEU A 444 -1.21 6.22 14.00
N ALA A 445 -1.82 5.90 15.15
CA ALA A 445 -3.11 6.40 15.59
C ALA A 445 -3.13 7.90 15.91
N SER A 446 -1.95 8.51 16.12
CA SER A 446 -1.84 9.97 16.23
C SER A 446 -1.66 10.65 14.87
N HIS A 447 -1.16 9.96 13.85
CA HIS A 447 -0.76 10.59 12.61
C HIS A 447 -1.95 10.79 11.66
N VAL A 448 -2.14 11.99 11.11
CA VAL A 448 -3.18 12.25 10.10
C VAL A 448 -2.63 11.97 8.69
N PRO A 449 -3.25 11.09 7.87
CA PRO A 449 -4.55 10.45 8.02
C PRO A 449 -4.45 8.98 8.48
N LEU A 450 -3.27 8.49 8.88
CA LEU A 450 -3.06 7.09 9.26
C LEU A 450 -3.92 6.64 10.43
N SER A 451 -4.35 7.57 11.29
CA SER A 451 -5.30 7.29 12.36
C SER A 451 -6.69 6.87 11.88
N ALA A 452 -6.99 6.99 10.58
CA ALA A 452 -8.20 6.43 9.97
C ALA A 452 -8.06 4.97 9.56
N LEU A 453 -6.88 4.36 9.65
CA LEU A 453 -6.69 2.92 9.43
C LEU A 453 -7.17 2.18 10.68
N ILE A 454 -8.13 1.27 10.54
CA ILE A 454 -8.86 0.69 11.68
C ILE A 454 -8.60 -0.81 11.90
N ALA A 455 -8.18 -1.52 10.85
CA ALA A 455 -7.82 -2.91 10.92
C ALA A 455 -6.92 -3.28 9.73
N SER A 456 -6.03 -4.23 9.93
CA SER A 456 -5.14 -4.74 8.89
C SER A 456 -5.04 -6.26 8.97
N GLN A 457 -4.93 -6.92 7.82
CA GLN A 457 -4.46 -8.30 7.70
C GLN A 457 -3.10 -8.30 7.01
N VAL A 458 -2.21 -9.21 7.42
CA VAL A 458 -0.90 -9.39 6.79
C VAL A 458 -0.79 -10.77 6.15
N GLN A 459 -0.21 -10.82 4.96
CA GLN A 459 0.24 -12.04 4.29
C GLN A 459 1.68 -11.82 3.83
N VAL A 460 2.57 -12.74 4.17
CA VAL A 460 4.02 -12.57 3.95
C VAL A 460 4.61 -13.68 3.10
N SER A 461 5.66 -13.35 2.36
CA SER A 461 6.36 -14.30 1.49
C SER A 461 7.52 -14.96 2.22
N PHE A 462 7.45 -16.24 2.58
CA PHE A 462 8.55 -16.89 3.32
C PHE A 462 9.51 -17.65 2.40
N SER A 463 10.77 -17.73 2.80
CA SER A 463 11.79 -18.55 2.14
C SER A 463 11.64 -20.01 2.55
N ILE A 464 11.67 -20.93 1.58
CA ILE A 464 11.82 -22.35 1.88
C ILE A 464 13.29 -22.56 2.25
N SER A 465 13.59 -22.65 3.55
CA SER A 465 14.82 -23.30 3.96
C SER A 465 14.72 -24.75 3.51
N SER A 466 15.71 -25.25 2.77
CA SER A 466 15.85 -26.67 2.51
C SER A 466 15.66 -27.40 3.85
N PRO A 467 14.73 -28.36 3.97
CA PRO A 467 14.66 -29.13 5.19
C PRO A 467 16.03 -29.78 5.36
N SER A 468 16.69 -29.52 6.49
CA SER A 468 17.77 -30.40 6.91
C SER A 468 17.17 -31.80 6.93
N VAL A 469 17.56 -32.61 5.95
CA VAL A 469 17.21 -34.01 5.92
C VAL A 469 17.94 -34.63 7.11
N GLN A 470 17.32 -34.59 8.29
CA GLN A 470 17.61 -35.57 9.31
C GLN A 470 17.04 -36.88 8.77
N VAL A 471 17.91 -37.62 8.07
CA VAL A 471 17.72 -39.05 7.82
C VAL A 471 17.66 -39.70 9.20
N VAL A 472 16.46 -39.81 9.77
CA VAL A 472 16.23 -40.71 10.89
C VAL A 472 16.29 -42.11 10.28
N PRO A 473 17.24 -42.98 10.68
CA PRO A 473 17.32 -44.31 10.13
C PRO A 473 16.12 -45.12 10.61
N VAL A 474 15.17 -45.36 9.72
CA VAL A 474 14.07 -46.31 9.92
C VAL A 474 14.66 -47.72 9.86
N LEU A 475 15.25 -48.18 10.96
CA LEU A 475 15.78 -49.54 11.07
C LEU A 475 15.32 -50.28 12.34
N HIS A 476 14.37 -49.70 13.10
CA HIS A 476 13.79 -50.36 14.28
C HIS A 476 12.31 -50.71 14.17
N SER A 477 11.62 -50.31 13.11
CA SER A 477 10.20 -50.63 12.92
C SER A 477 9.94 -51.99 12.24
N LEU A 478 10.95 -52.58 11.58
CA LEU A 478 10.82 -53.86 10.87
C LEU A 478 11.12 -55.10 11.73
N PHE A 479 11.70 -54.93 12.92
CA PHE A 479 12.01 -56.06 13.81
C PHE A 479 10.86 -56.44 14.75
N ILE A 480 9.90 -55.54 14.99
CA ILE A 480 8.77 -55.82 15.89
C ILE A 480 7.62 -56.53 15.15
N SER A 481 7.50 -56.35 13.83
CA SER A 481 6.51 -57.06 13.00
C SER A 481 6.89 -58.52 12.67
N LEU A 482 8.15 -58.91 12.82
CA LEU A 482 8.59 -60.31 12.60
C LEU A 482 8.44 -61.20 13.85
N LEU A 483 8.38 -60.62 15.04
CA LEU A 483 8.20 -61.38 16.29
C LEU A 483 6.73 -61.72 16.59
N PHE A 484 5.78 -60.98 16.02
CA PHE A 484 4.34 -61.27 16.19
C PHE A 484 3.78 -62.23 15.12
N THR A 485 4.52 -62.53 14.05
CA THR A 485 4.09 -63.50 13.03
C THR A 485 4.58 -64.93 13.30
N LEU A 486 5.56 -65.12 14.21
CA LEU A 486 6.03 -66.45 14.64
C LEU A 486 5.33 -67.00 15.89
N SER A 487 4.62 -66.18 16.68
CA SER A 487 3.84 -66.67 17.84
C SER A 487 2.43 -67.14 17.47
N GLY A 488 1.93 -66.83 16.26
CA GLY A 488 0.62 -67.27 15.76
C GLY A 488 0.63 -68.64 15.06
N LEU A 489 1.79 -69.22 14.76
CA LEU A 489 1.93 -70.46 13.99
C LEU A 489 2.24 -71.71 14.85
N ILE A 490 2.30 -71.58 16.19
CA ILE A 490 2.48 -72.72 17.11
C ILE A 490 1.14 -73.19 17.73
N TYR A 491 0.01 -72.54 17.41
CA TYR A 491 -1.32 -72.94 17.92
C TYR A 491 -2.14 -73.80 16.95
N TYR A 492 -1.55 -74.27 15.85
CA TYR A 492 -2.17 -75.20 14.89
C TYR A 492 -1.15 -76.24 14.40
N ILE A 493 -0.69 -77.11 15.32
CA ILE A 493 -0.37 -78.53 15.09
C ILE A 493 -0.83 -79.30 16.31
#